data_AF-A0A1H2PXV5-F1
#
_entry.id   AF-A0A1H2PXV5-F1
#
_cell.length_a   1.000
_cell.length_b   1.000
_cell.length_c   1.000
_cell.angle_alpha   90.00
_cell.angle_beta   90.00
_cell.angle_gamma   90.00
#
_symmetry.space_group_name_H-M   'P 1'
#
loop_
_entity.id
_entity.type
_entity.pdbx_description
1 polymer ?
#
loop_
_entity_poly.entity_id
_entity_poly.type
_entity_poly.pdbx_seq_one_letter_code
_entity_poly.pdbx_strand_id
1 'polypeptide(L)'
;MALSGDFKEAVLQNKKTKVRIMMKDSLLLDITGAEFDEMLSFAQKSIPDLLDVHDGEVFIPANQWNEDYLNEQMVAVVNNFSEERIEQLKKMVKKLYVKSEANASNIQKTVPNIESKRAKANVNGVKVAGGVVAAVGTGILVYGLAAKTSVVVPVVGGVAIIAGACMLLKKE
;
A
#
# COMPACT_ATOMS: atom_id res chain seq x y z
N MET A 1 -23.63 -2.34 3.82
CA MET A 1 -24.83 -2.33 2.96
C MET A 1 -24.40 -1.79 1.60
N ALA A 2 -24.40 -2.65 0.58
CA ALA A 2 -23.92 -2.31 -0.76
C ALA A 2 -24.64 -1.10 -1.39
N LEU A 3 -25.97 -1.07 -1.34
CA LEU A 3 -26.79 -0.05 -2.01
C LEU A 3 -27.25 1.05 -1.05
N SER A 4 -26.29 1.81 -0.49
CA SER A 4 -26.56 2.99 0.33
C SER A 4 -27.29 4.09 -0.45
N GLY A 5 -27.96 5.00 0.28
CA GLY A 5 -28.63 6.17 -0.33
C GLY A 5 -27.65 7.00 -1.17
N ASP A 6 -26.49 7.32 -0.61
CA ASP A 6 -25.42 8.07 -1.27
C ASP A 6 -24.90 7.41 -2.54
N PHE A 7 -24.82 6.07 -2.56
CA PHE A 7 -24.38 5.32 -3.73
C PHE A 7 -25.42 5.43 -4.85
N LYS A 8 -26.70 5.15 -4.52
CA LYS A 8 -27.80 5.27 -5.48
C LYS A 8 -27.89 6.68 -6.05
N GLU A 9 -27.77 7.69 -5.21
CA GLU A 9 -27.77 9.08 -5.64
C GLU A 9 -26.60 9.39 -6.59
N ALA A 10 -25.38 8.91 -6.28
CA ALA A 10 -24.22 9.09 -7.14
C ALA A 10 -24.40 8.43 -8.51
N VAL A 11 -24.99 7.22 -8.55
CA VAL A 11 -25.31 6.51 -9.79
C VAL A 11 -26.36 7.28 -10.61
N LEU A 12 -27.45 7.72 -9.99
CA LEU A 12 -28.52 8.46 -10.66
C LEU A 12 -28.05 9.82 -11.19
N GLN A 13 -27.11 10.47 -10.51
CA GLN A 13 -26.50 11.73 -10.94
C GLN A 13 -25.33 11.54 -11.92
N ASN A 14 -25.09 10.32 -12.40
CA ASN A 14 -23.98 9.97 -13.28
C ASN A 14 -22.60 10.43 -12.78
N LYS A 15 -22.38 10.40 -11.46
CA LYS A 15 -21.11 10.77 -10.82
C LYS A 15 -20.11 9.62 -10.92
N LYS A 16 -19.71 9.28 -12.14
CA LYS A 16 -18.89 8.11 -12.51
C LYS A 16 -17.66 7.90 -11.61
N THR A 17 -16.84 8.94 -11.39
CA THR A 17 -15.66 8.85 -10.51
C THR A 17 -16.04 8.53 -9.07
N LYS A 18 -17.11 9.15 -8.54
CA LYS A 18 -17.60 8.87 -7.18
C LYS A 18 -18.09 7.43 -7.06
N VAL A 19 -18.86 6.95 -8.04
CA VAL A 19 -19.34 5.56 -8.10
C VAL A 19 -18.16 4.59 -8.06
N ARG A 20 -17.13 4.80 -8.90
CA ARG A 20 -15.92 3.97 -8.92
C ARG A 20 -15.17 3.98 -7.58
N ILE A 21 -15.07 5.14 -6.93
CA ILE A 21 -14.44 5.26 -5.60
C ILE A 21 -15.22 4.46 -4.56
N MET A 22 -16.54 4.63 -4.50
CA MET A 22 -17.39 3.91 -3.54
C MET A 22 -17.30 2.39 -3.75
N MET A 23 -17.23 1.95 -5.01
CA MET A 23 -17.07 0.54 -5.34
C MET A 23 -15.70 0.00 -4.94
N LYS A 24 -14.59 0.68 -5.25
CA LYS A 24 -13.27 0.18 -4.81
C LYS A 24 -13.18 0.10 -3.28
N ASP A 25 -13.80 1.03 -2.57
CA ASP A 25 -13.75 1.07 -1.10
C ASP A 25 -14.50 -0.14 -0.51
N SER A 26 -15.58 -0.60 -1.17
CA SER A 26 -16.31 -1.79 -0.75
C SER A 26 -15.47 -3.07 -0.80
N LEU A 27 -14.44 -3.14 -1.65
CA LEU A 27 -13.53 -4.30 -1.69
C LEU A 27 -12.72 -4.45 -0.39
N LEU A 28 -12.40 -3.35 0.29
CA LEU A 28 -11.68 -3.39 1.57
C LEU A 28 -12.60 -3.64 2.76
N LEU A 29 -13.88 -3.28 2.63
CA LEU A 29 -14.89 -3.51 3.65
C LEU A 29 -15.47 -4.93 3.60
N ASP A 30 -15.61 -5.49 2.40
CA ASP A 30 -16.10 -6.83 2.13
C ASP A 30 -15.10 -7.63 1.28
N ILE A 31 -14.29 -8.43 1.95
CA ILE A 31 -13.27 -9.31 1.35
C ILE A 31 -13.92 -10.34 0.39
N THR A 32 -15.20 -10.66 0.56
CA THR A 32 -15.91 -11.59 -0.35
C THR A 32 -16.19 -10.95 -1.71
N GLY A 33 -16.26 -9.62 -1.77
CA GLY A 33 -16.61 -8.85 -2.96
C GLY A 33 -18.09 -8.90 -3.33
N ALA A 34 -18.96 -9.41 -2.46
CA ALA A 34 -20.39 -9.49 -2.71
C ALA A 34 -21.02 -8.09 -2.79
N GLU A 35 -20.63 -7.17 -1.89
CA GLU A 35 -21.13 -5.79 -1.96
C GLU A 35 -20.70 -5.10 -3.26
N PHE A 36 -19.47 -5.36 -3.72
CA PHE A 36 -18.98 -4.83 -4.99
C PHE A 36 -19.83 -5.31 -6.18
N ASP A 37 -20.15 -6.61 -6.23
CA ASP A 37 -20.90 -7.21 -7.34
C ASP A 37 -22.34 -6.69 -7.40
N GLU A 38 -22.98 -6.47 -6.24
CA GLU A 38 -24.30 -5.85 -6.15
C GLU A 38 -24.26 -4.39 -6.65
N MET A 39 -23.25 -3.63 -6.21
CA MET A 39 -23.04 -2.24 -6.66
C MET A 39 -22.79 -2.15 -8.17
N LEU A 40 -21.95 -3.04 -8.72
CA LEU A 40 -21.64 -3.08 -10.16
C LEU A 40 -22.91 -3.37 -10.98
N SER A 41 -23.66 -4.41 -10.58
CA SER A 41 -24.90 -4.82 -11.23
C SER A 41 -25.96 -3.71 -11.24
N PHE A 42 -26.00 -2.88 -10.18
CA PHE A 42 -26.88 -1.73 -10.12
C PHE A 42 -26.37 -0.58 -11.01
N ALA A 43 -25.10 -0.21 -10.90
CA ALA A 43 -24.54 0.95 -11.58
C ALA A 43 -24.48 0.78 -13.11
N GLN A 44 -24.16 -0.41 -13.62
CA GLN A 44 -24.13 -0.69 -15.06
C GLN A 44 -25.48 -0.46 -15.77
N LYS A 45 -26.60 -0.56 -15.05
CA LYS A 45 -27.94 -0.30 -15.61
C LYS A 45 -28.19 1.18 -15.88
N SER A 46 -27.49 2.07 -15.17
CA SER A 46 -27.68 3.52 -15.27
C SER A 46 -26.51 4.23 -15.94
N ILE A 47 -25.31 3.67 -15.89
CA ILE A 47 -24.08 4.23 -16.45
C ILE A 47 -23.50 3.22 -17.46
N PRO A 48 -23.89 3.29 -18.74
CA PRO A 48 -23.46 2.33 -19.76
C PRO A 48 -21.95 2.30 -19.99
N ASP A 49 -21.27 3.44 -19.79
CA ASP A 49 -19.83 3.60 -19.95
C ASP A 49 -19.05 3.41 -18.64
N LEU A 50 -19.64 2.76 -17.62
CA LEU A 50 -19.02 2.60 -16.31
C LEU A 50 -17.70 1.83 -16.37
N LEU A 51 -17.66 0.76 -17.17
CA LEU A 51 -16.48 -0.06 -17.39
C LEU A 51 -15.62 0.54 -18.50
N ASP A 52 -14.32 0.55 -18.27
CA ASP A 52 -13.35 0.95 -19.29
C ASP A 52 -12.78 -0.29 -20.00
N VAL A 53 -12.32 -0.09 -21.23
CA VAL A 53 -11.40 -1.04 -21.87
C VAL A 53 -10.10 -1.03 -21.08
N HIS A 54 -9.53 -2.21 -20.83
CA HIS A 54 -8.26 -2.29 -20.11
C HIS A 54 -7.13 -1.56 -20.86
N ASP A 55 -6.26 -0.89 -20.09
CA ASP A 55 -5.18 -0.05 -20.60
C ASP A 55 -3.93 -0.84 -21.04
N GLY A 56 -3.95 -2.17 -20.88
CA GLY A 56 -2.87 -3.06 -21.30
C GLY A 56 -1.75 -3.20 -20.26
N GLU A 57 -1.98 -2.77 -19.02
CA GLU A 57 -1.05 -3.02 -17.93
C GLU A 57 -0.83 -4.54 -17.73
N VAL A 58 0.44 -4.92 -17.59
CA VAL A 58 0.80 -6.31 -17.26
C VAL A 58 0.86 -6.48 -15.74
N PHE A 59 -0.08 -7.25 -15.19
CA PHE A 59 -0.13 -7.46 -13.74
C PHE A 59 1.02 -8.32 -13.20
N ILE A 60 1.53 -7.92 -12.03
CA ILE A 60 2.50 -8.70 -11.27
C ILE A 60 1.88 -10.06 -10.87
N PRO A 61 2.63 -11.17 -10.92
CA PRO A 61 2.12 -12.49 -10.57
C PRO A 61 1.78 -12.62 -9.09
N ALA A 62 0.82 -13.50 -8.78
CA ALA A 62 0.25 -13.62 -7.44
C ALA A 62 1.25 -13.89 -6.31
N ASN A 63 2.36 -14.58 -6.59
CA ASN A 63 3.40 -14.87 -5.60
C ASN A 63 4.18 -13.63 -5.14
N GLN A 64 4.10 -12.52 -5.85
CA GLN A 64 4.80 -11.27 -5.56
C GLN A 64 3.86 -10.16 -5.05
N TRP A 65 2.56 -10.43 -4.89
CA TRP A 65 1.64 -9.43 -4.35
C TRP A 65 1.96 -9.08 -2.89
N ASN A 66 1.97 -7.79 -2.60
CA ASN A 66 2.10 -7.19 -1.29
C ASN A 66 1.08 -6.04 -1.13
N GLU A 67 1.02 -5.43 0.06
CA GLU A 67 0.09 -4.34 0.36
C GLU A 67 0.39 -3.08 -0.48
N ASP A 68 1.66 -2.80 -0.77
CA ASP A 68 2.06 -1.65 -1.60
C ASP A 68 1.49 -1.78 -3.02
N TYR A 69 1.66 -2.93 -3.65
CA TYR A 69 1.10 -3.21 -4.98
C TYR A 69 -0.44 -3.21 -4.96
N LEU A 70 -1.07 -3.69 -3.88
CA LEU A 70 -2.52 -3.54 -3.72
C LEU A 70 -2.94 -2.08 -3.72
N ASN A 71 -2.24 -1.23 -2.97
CA ASN A 71 -2.54 0.19 -2.89
C ASN A 71 -2.36 0.90 -4.25
N GLU A 72 -1.32 0.55 -5.01
CA GLU A 72 -1.14 1.03 -6.38
C GLU A 72 -2.33 0.66 -7.27
N GLN A 73 -2.75 -0.60 -7.25
CA GLN A 73 -3.90 -1.06 -8.04
C GLN A 73 -5.22 -0.41 -7.60
N MET A 74 -5.40 -0.13 -6.30
CA MET A 74 -6.57 0.59 -5.75
C MET A 74 -6.64 2.05 -6.19
N VAL A 75 -5.50 2.68 -6.49
CA VAL A 75 -5.45 4.00 -7.12
C VAL A 75 -5.76 3.89 -8.61
N ALA A 76 -5.11 2.94 -9.30
CA ALA A 76 -5.23 2.76 -10.74
C ALA A 76 -6.67 2.45 -11.19
N VAL A 77 -7.41 1.64 -10.42
CA VAL A 77 -8.78 1.22 -10.80
C VAL A 77 -9.77 2.37 -10.94
N VAL A 78 -9.56 3.50 -10.25
CA VAL A 78 -10.44 4.67 -10.42
C VAL A 78 -10.29 5.25 -11.83
N ASN A 79 -9.07 5.25 -12.36
CA ASN A 79 -8.73 5.81 -13.66
C ASN A 79 -9.04 4.84 -14.80
N ASN A 80 -8.77 3.54 -14.61
CA ASN A 80 -9.09 2.47 -15.56
C ASN A 80 -9.95 1.41 -14.86
N PHE A 81 -11.27 1.58 -14.91
CA PHE A 81 -12.23 0.69 -14.23
C PHE A 81 -12.60 -0.48 -15.14
N SER A 82 -11.59 -1.27 -15.55
CA SER A 82 -11.73 -2.43 -16.43
C SER A 82 -12.05 -3.71 -15.65
N GLU A 83 -12.71 -4.68 -16.29
CA GLU A 83 -13.05 -5.97 -15.68
C GLU A 83 -11.82 -6.72 -15.17
N GLU A 84 -10.73 -6.72 -15.94
CA GLU A 84 -9.48 -7.41 -15.64
C GLU A 84 -8.86 -6.89 -14.34
N ARG A 85 -8.79 -5.56 -14.19
CA ARG A 85 -8.27 -4.89 -13.00
C ARG A 85 -9.17 -5.09 -11.78
N ILE A 86 -10.48 -5.06 -11.96
CA ILE A 86 -11.45 -5.36 -10.90
C ILE A 86 -11.25 -6.80 -10.40
N GLU A 87 -11.15 -7.76 -11.31
CA GLU A 87 -10.96 -9.17 -10.96
C GLU A 87 -9.61 -9.39 -10.24
N GLN A 88 -8.56 -8.73 -10.72
CA GLN A 88 -7.24 -8.72 -10.09
C GLN A 88 -7.32 -8.20 -8.65
N LEU A 89 -7.99 -7.07 -8.41
CA LEU A 89 -8.16 -6.51 -7.07
C LEU A 89 -8.94 -7.44 -6.14
N LYS A 90 -10.05 -8.04 -6.60
CA LYS A 90 -10.81 -9.03 -5.81
C LYS A 90 -9.92 -10.20 -5.38
N LYS A 91 -9.08 -10.71 -6.30
CA LYS A 91 -8.12 -11.78 -5.99
C LYS A 91 -7.04 -11.33 -4.99
N MET A 92 -6.52 -10.12 -5.14
CA MET A 92 -5.49 -9.56 -4.27
C MET A 92 -5.98 -9.37 -2.84
N VAL A 93 -7.13 -8.70 -2.66
CA VAL A 93 -7.74 -8.48 -1.34
C VAL A 93 -7.99 -9.82 -0.66
N LYS A 94 -8.64 -10.77 -1.35
CA LYS A 94 -8.89 -12.10 -0.80
C LYS A 94 -7.60 -12.78 -0.35
N LYS A 95 -6.53 -12.71 -1.13
CA LYS A 95 -5.26 -13.35 -0.77
C LYS A 95 -4.56 -12.69 0.41
N LEU A 96 -4.48 -11.35 0.41
CA LEU A 96 -3.69 -10.61 1.39
C LEU A 96 -4.38 -10.58 2.76
N TYR A 97 -5.70 -10.39 2.81
CA TYR A 97 -6.45 -10.30 4.07
C TYR A 97 -6.86 -11.65 4.65
N VAL A 98 -7.12 -12.68 3.84
CA VAL A 98 -7.31 -14.04 4.40
C VAL A 98 -6.01 -14.58 5.00
N LYS A 99 -4.85 -14.24 4.40
CA LYS A 99 -3.55 -14.62 4.95
C LYS A 99 -3.27 -13.90 6.27
N SER A 100 -3.68 -12.65 6.46
CA SER A 100 -3.46 -11.95 7.73
C SER A 100 -4.26 -12.58 8.87
N GLU A 101 -5.51 -13.00 8.65
CA GLU A 101 -6.34 -13.70 9.64
C GLU A 101 -5.79 -15.10 9.97
N ALA A 102 -5.30 -15.84 8.97
CA ALA A 102 -4.68 -17.16 9.19
C ALA A 102 -3.35 -17.08 9.97
N ASN A 103 -2.57 -16.02 9.77
CA ASN A 103 -1.34 -15.81 10.54
C ASN A 103 -1.62 -15.28 11.96
N ALA A 104 -2.65 -14.44 12.14
CA ALA A 104 -3.05 -13.94 13.46
C ALA A 104 -3.57 -15.07 14.39
N SER A 105 -4.23 -16.09 13.84
CA SER A 105 -4.72 -17.25 14.59
C SER A 105 -3.62 -18.24 14.99
N ASN A 106 -2.42 -18.17 14.39
CA ASN A 106 -1.28 -19.02 14.78
C ASN A 106 -0.49 -18.47 15.98
N ILE A 107 -0.71 -17.21 16.39
CA ILE A 107 0.01 -16.57 17.51
C ILE A 107 -0.61 -16.93 18.89
N GLN A 108 -1.68 -17.73 18.94
CA GLN A 108 -2.28 -18.18 20.21
C GLN A 108 -1.84 -19.58 20.65
N LYS A 109 -0.53 -19.83 20.80
CA LYS A 109 -0.01 -20.90 21.69
C LYS A 109 1.35 -20.54 22.28
N THR A 110 1.45 -19.46 23.04
CA THR A 110 2.34 -19.40 24.22
C THR A 110 1.79 -18.33 25.14
N VAL A 111 0.98 -18.73 26.11
CA VAL A 111 0.70 -17.92 27.30
C VAL A 111 1.81 -18.25 28.30
N PRO A 112 2.84 -17.41 28.51
CA PRO A 112 3.56 -17.47 29.77
C PRO A 112 2.64 -16.86 30.83
N ASN A 113 2.19 -17.71 31.76
CA ASN A 113 1.56 -17.29 33.00
C ASN A 113 2.52 -16.37 33.75
N ILE A 114 2.33 -15.05 33.68
CA ILE A 114 3.03 -14.10 34.53
C ILE A 114 2.09 -13.72 35.65
N GLU A 115 2.24 -14.42 36.77
CA GLU A 115 1.77 -13.97 38.07
C GLU A 115 2.28 -12.55 38.34
N SER A 116 1.33 -11.67 38.63
CA SER A 116 1.55 -10.31 39.09
C SER A 116 2.24 -10.31 40.46
N LYS A 117 3.57 -10.16 40.48
CA LYS A 117 4.31 -9.70 41.66
C LYS A 117 4.98 -8.36 41.41
N ARG A 118 4.23 -7.34 41.83
CA ARG A 118 4.65 -6.16 42.62
C ARG A 118 6.08 -5.65 42.33
N ALA A 119 6.12 -4.47 41.72
CA ALA A 119 7.32 -3.65 41.56
C ALA A 119 8.13 -3.53 42.87
N LYS A 120 9.42 -3.86 42.78
CA LYS A 120 10.48 -3.26 43.58
C LYS A 120 11.62 -2.90 42.63
N ALA A 121 11.78 -1.60 42.38
CA ALA A 121 12.95 -1.05 41.74
C ALA A 121 14.19 -1.44 42.55
N ASN A 122 15.15 -2.11 41.91
CA ASN A 122 16.50 -2.26 42.42
C ASN A 122 17.45 -1.82 41.32
N VAL A 123 17.89 -0.57 41.41
CA VAL A 123 18.81 0.05 40.46
C VAL A 123 20.22 -0.18 40.98
N ASN A 124 20.81 -1.34 40.69
CA ASN A 124 22.22 -1.58 40.95
C ASN A 124 23.02 -1.50 39.65
N GLY A 125 23.61 -0.32 39.46
CA GLY A 125 24.85 -0.02 38.74
C GLY A 125 25.28 -0.94 37.60
N VAL A 126 24.92 -0.56 36.37
CA VAL A 126 25.69 -0.97 35.18
C VAL A 126 26.78 0.07 34.95
N LYS A 127 28.03 -0.29 35.27
CA LYS A 127 29.22 0.43 34.81
C LYS A 127 29.37 0.14 33.32
N VAL A 128 29.03 1.09 32.47
CA VAL A 128 29.25 1.02 31.02
C VAL A 128 30.69 1.44 30.76
N ALA A 129 31.57 0.47 30.49
CA ALA A 129 32.89 0.69 29.95
C ALA A 129 32.96 0.08 28.54
N GLY A 130 33.09 0.95 27.53
CA GLY A 130 33.52 0.60 26.18
C GLY A 130 32.51 -0.15 25.31
N GLY A 131 31.70 0.58 24.54
CA GLY A 131 30.93 -0.01 23.43
C GLY A 131 29.86 0.95 22.93
N VAL A 132 30.09 1.58 21.77
CA VAL A 132 29.10 2.42 21.09
C VAL A 132 27.92 1.54 20.68
N VAL A 133 26.73 1.78 21.26
CA VAL A 133 25.49 1.17 20.79
C VAL A 133 24.92 2.09 19.71
N ALA A 134 25.08 1.71 18.44
CA ALA A 134 24.40 2.37 17.34
C ALA A 134 22.91 1.98 17.36
N ALA A 135 22.08 2.80 17.99
CA ALA A 135 20.64 2.74 17.84
C ALA A 135 20.27 3.22 16.42
N VAL A 136 20.18 2.32 15.45
CA VAL A 136 19.55 2.64 14.15
C VAL A 136 18.04 2.47 14.31
N GLY A 137 17.45 3.44 15.01
CA GLY A 137 16.03 3.73 14.95
C GLY A 137 15.88 5.14 14.41
N THR A 138 15.74 5.29 13.09
CA THR A 138 15.40 6.57 12.47
C THR A 138 14.53 6.33 11.26
N GLY A 139 13.21 6.42 11.46
CA GLY A 139 12.33 6.85 10.38
C GLY A 139 12.67 8.30 10.05
N ILE A 140 13.05 8.57 8.81
CA ILE A 140 13.18 9.93 8.31
C ILE A 140 11.99 10.18 7.39
N LEU A 141 11.09 11.07 7.82
CA LEU A 141 10.13 11.75 6.96
C LEU A 141 10.83 12.99 6.38
N VAL A 142 11.22 12.98 5.11
CA VAL A 142 11.58 14.22 4.40
C VAL A 142 10.41 14.61 3.49
N TYR A 143 9.58 15.54 3.98
CA TYR A 143 8.82 16.43 3.10
C TYR A 143 9.78 17.45 2.48
N GLY A 144 9.53 17.76 1.21
CA GLY A 144 10.53 18.28 0.28
C GLY A 144 11.21 19.60 0.63
N LEU A 145 12.47 19.70 0.19
CA LEU A 145 13.12 20.97 -0.09
C LEU A 145 13.62 20.94 -1.54
N ALA A 146 13.01 21.77 -2.38
CA ALA A 146 13.44 22.02 -3.74
C ALA A 146 14.77 22.77 -3.74
N ALA A 147 15.86 22.12 -4.15
CA ALA A 147 17.04 22.78 -4.68
C ALA A 147 17.85 21.79 -5.52
N LYS A 148 18.23 22.25 -6.72
CA LYS A 148 19.15 21.62 -7.67
C LYS A 148 20.33 20.95 -6.93
N THR A 149 20.58 19.67 -7.19
CA THR A 149 21.82 19.14 -7.82
C THR A 149 21.90 17.61 -7.72
N SER A 150 22.36 17.03 -8.84
CA SER A 150 23.02 15.72 -9.03
C SER A 150 22.27 14.44 -8.63
N VAL A 151 21.86 13.73 -9.67
CA VAL A 151 21.38 12.34 -9.68
C VAL A 151 22.39 11.44 -8.98
N VAL A 152 21.98 10.80 -7.88
CA VAL A 152 22.70 9.67 -7.29
C VAL A 152 22.04 8.39 -7.81
N VAL A 153 22.72 7.72 -8.73
CA VAL A 153 22.34 6.37 -9.18
C VAL A 153 22.71 5.38 -8.07
N PRO A 154 21.80 4.53 -7.58
CA PRO A 154 22.17 3.46 -6.66
C PRO A 154 22.96 2.40 -7.41
N VAL A 155 24.27 2.34 -7.14
CA VAL A 155 25.17 1.31 -7.67
C VAL A 155 24.91 -0.01 -6.94
N VAL A 156 24.17 -0.90 -7.58
CA VAL A 156 24.24 -2.34 -7.32
C VAL A 156 25.40 -2.89 -8.15
N GLY A 157 26.48 -3.31 -7.47
CA GLY A 157 27.53 -4.15 -8.04
C GLY A 157 28.63 -3.43 -8.83
N GLY A 158 29.83 -3.39 -8.26
CA GLY A 158 31.11 -3.47 -8.97
C GLY A 158 31.48 -2.38 -9.99
N VAL A 159 32.58 -1.68 -9.67
CA VAL A 159 33.40 -0.81 -10.55
C VAL A 159 32.90 0.63 -10.74
N ALA A 160 33.51 1.55 -10.00
CA ALA A 160 33.44 2.99 -10.29
C ALA A 160 34.53 3.34 -11.32
N ILE A 161 34.14 3.63 -12.57
CA ILE A 161 34.99 4.31 -13.54
C ILE A 161 34.80 5.81 -13.33
N ILE A 162 35.80 6.49 -12.77
CA ILE A 162 35.87 7.95 -12.74
C ILE A 162 36.56 8.40 -14.04
N ALA A 163 35.76 8.78 -15.02
CA ALA A 163 36.22 9.44 -16.25
C ALA A 163 35.48 10.76 -16.45
N GLY A 164 36.20 11.86 -16.27
CA GLY A 164 35.99 13.13 -16.99
C GLY A 164 34.92 14.10 -16.50
N ALA A 165 35.36 15.24 -15.96
CA ALA A 165 35.14 16.57 -16.56
C ALA A 165 35.78 17.67 -15.70
N CYS A 166 37.04 18.03 -15.99
CA CYS A 166 37.57 19.32 -15.58
C CYS A 166 37.00 20.39 -16.51
N MET A 167 35.98 21.13 -16.06
CA MET A 167 35.57 22.38 -16.70
C MET A 167 36.13 23.59 -15.93
N LEU A 168 37.11 24.21 -16.60
CA LEU A 168 37.41 25.64 -16.68
C LEU A 168 36.57 26.59 -15.79
N LEU A 169 37.27 27.31 -14.91
CA LEU A 169 36.89 28.68 -14.57
C LEU A 169 38.12 29.59 -14.64
N LYS A 170 38.04 30.56 -15.56
CA LYS A 170 38.98 31.66 -15.76
C LYS A 170 38.20 32.96 -15.57
N LYS A 171 38.58 33.75 -14.56
CA LYS A 171 38.30 35.18 -14.33
C LYS A 171 39.06 35.54 -13.04
N GLU A 172 39.90 36.56 -12.92
CA GLU A 172 40.16 37.80 -13.67
C GLU A 172 41.67 38.06 -13.76
#